data_AF-A0A1X7IPJ2-F1
#
_entry.id   AF-A0A1X7IPJ2-F1
#
_cell.length_a   1.000
_cell.length_b   1.000
_cell.length_c   1.000
_cell.angle_alpha   90.00
_cell.angle_beta   90.00
_cell.angle_gamma   90.00
#
_symmetry.space_group_name_H-M   'P 1'
#
loop_
_entity.id
_entity.type
_entity.pdbx_description
1 polymer ?
#
loop_
_entity_poly.entity_id
_entity_poly.type
_entity_poly.pdbx_seq_one_letter_code
_entity_poly.pdbx_strand_id
1 'polypeptide(L)'
;MKYAVLLFAFTFLCCSKDDTKSQTSASLIGKWVETETRMDTLFFESIDDVDFMNLNRGKELRNGNLLPKPHSGTYIYKLLEEKISLNWVLSSNSNFNDYYFEVIDNRLNIGNFYNSTSGETLTFERLD
;
A
#
# COMPACT_ATOMS: atom_id res chain seq x y z
N MET A 1 -58.31 5.71 8.84
CA MET A 1 -57.50 4.65 9.48
C MET A 1 -56.64 3.99 8.39
N LYS A 2 -55.37 3.63 8.53
CA LYS A 2 -54.37 3.80 9.60
C LYS A 2 -53.01 3.28 9.06
N TYR A 3 -52.64 3.49 7.78
CA TYR A 3 -51.48 2.73 7.23
C TYR A 3 -50.50 3.51 6.35
N ALA A 4 -50.53 4.84 6.36
CA ALA A 4 -49.62 5.65 5.53
C ALA A 4 -48.31 6.06 6.24
N VAL A 5 -48.05 5.62 7.48
CA VAL A 5 -46.97 6.17 8.33
C VAL A 5 -45.84 5.17 8.61
N LEU A 6 -45.92 3.93 8.13
CA LEU A 6 -45.06 2.84 8.64
C LEU A 6 -44.00 2.32 7.65
N LEU A 7 -43.49 3.18 6.77
CA LEU A 7 -42.48 2.80 5.77
C LEU A 7 -41.37 3.84 5.56
N PHE A 8 -41.09 4.65 6.58
CA PHE A 8 -40.03 5.67 6.54
C PHE A 8 -38.98 5.55 7.66
N ALA A 9 -38.94 4.43 8.38
CA ALA A 9 -38.19 4.32 9.63
C ALA A 9 -36.96 3.39 9.59
N PHE A 10 -36.49 2.93 8.43
CA PHE A 10 -35.41 1.92 8.37
C PHE A 10 -34.17 2.26 7.52
N THR A 11 -33.97 3.51 7.10
CA THR A 11 -32.79 3.90 6.30
C THR A 11 -31.66 4.54 7.09
N PHE A 12 -31.68 4.48 8.43
CA PHE A 12 -30.62 5.07 9.28
C PHE A 12 -29.75 4.05 10.03
N LEU A 13 -29.62 2.82 9.51
CA LEU A 13 -28.42 2.04 9.78
C LEU A 13 -27.29 2.55 8.88
N CYS A 14 -26.96 3.82 9.07
CA CYS A 14 -25.69 4.37 8.62
C CYS A 14 -24.65 3.60 9.44
N CYS A 15 -23.93 2.70 8.77
CA CYS A 15 -22.76 2.07 9.33
C CYS A 15 -21.82 3.22 9.69
N SER A 16 -21.79 3.59 10.97
CA SER A 16 -20.72 4.43 11.50
C SER A 16 -19.46 3.62 11.28
N LYS A 17 -18.71 3.96 10.21
CA LYS A 17 -17.33 3.52 10.09
C LYS A 17 -16.68 3.91 11.40
N ASP A 18 -16.33 2.90 12.20
CA ASP A 18 -15.53 3.07 13.41
C ASP A 18 -14.38 4.00 13.06
N ASP A 19 -13.99 4.84 14.01
CA ASP A 19 -12.86 5.78 13.93
C ASP A 19 -11.57 5.02 13.59
N THR A 20 -11.44 4.66 12.32
CA THR A 20 -10.29 3.97 11.75
C THR A 20 -9.23 5.04 11.74
N LYS A 21 -8.29 4.94 12.70
CA LYS A 21 -7.17 5.87 12.81
C LYS A 21 -6.57 6.04 11.42
N SER A 22 -6.73 7.24 10.86
CA SER A 22 -6.19 7.57 9.55
C SER A 22 -4.68 7.27 9.57
N GLN A 23 -4.25 6.39 8.68
CA GLN A 23 -2.84 5.98 8.62
C GLN A 23 -2.01 7.19 8.21
N THR A 24 -0.93 7.44 8.96
CA THR A 24 -0.02 8.55 8.69
C THR A 24 1.26 8.04 8.07
N SER A 25 1.91 8.85 7.24
CA SER A 25 3.24 8.52 6.70
C SER A 25 4.25 8.26 7.81
N ALA A 26 4.17 9.02 8.91
CA ALA A 26 5.00 8.85 10.10
C ALA A 26 4.88 7.45 10.72
N SER A 27 3.69 6.84 10.71
CA SER A 27 3.50 5.49 11.26
C SER A 27 4.03 4.39 10.34
N LEU A 28 4.47 4.69 9.11
CA LEU A 28 5.06 3.72 8.18
C LEU A 28 6.59 3.70 8.20
N ILE A 29 7.23 4.77 8.68
CA ILE A 29 8.69 4.95 8.65
C ILE A 29 9.41 3.69 9.14
N GLY A 30 10.48 3.34 8.44
CA GLY A 30 11.30 2.17 8.73
C GLY A 30 11.17 1.08 7.67
N LYS A 31 11.66 -0.11 8.01
CA LYS A 31 11.83 -1.23 7.08
C LYS A 31 10.79 -2.30 7.30
N TRP A 32 10.32 -2.87 6.20
CA TRP A 32 9.33 -3.94 6.18
C TRP A 32 9.81 -5.06 5.25
N VAL A 33 9.57 -6.32 5.61
CA VAL A 33 9.97 -7.49 4.83
C VAL A 33 8.74 -8.26 4.35
N GLU A 34 8.73 -8.63 3.08
CA GLU A 34 7.67 -9.45 2.47
C GLU A 34 7.61 -10.82 3.19
N THR A 35 6.41 -11.31 3.48
CA THR A 35 6.26 -12.43 4.43
C THR A 35 6.35 -13.81 3.81
N GLU A 36 5.99 -13.99 2.54
CA GLU A 36 5.98 -15.30 1.89
C GLU A 36 7.38 -15.77 1.52
N THR A 37 8.13 -14.94 0.80
CA THR A 37 9.46 -15.27 0.27
C THR A 37 10.57 -14.64 1.08
N ARG A 38 10.29 -13.55 1.81
CA ARG A 38 11.27 -12.75 2.57
C ARG A 38 12.42 -12.21 1.72
N MET A 39 12.22 -12.10 0.40
CA MET A 39 13.23 -11.60 -0.53
C MET A 39 13.08 -10.12 -0.84
N ASP A 40 11.86 -9.59 -0.73
CA ASP A 40 11.53 -8.21 -1.08
C ASP A 40 11.33 -7.39 0.20
N THR A 41 11.84 -6.15 0.24
CA THR A 41 11.68 -5.25 1.39
C THR A 41 11.19 -3.88 0.97
N LEU A 42 10.36 -3.27 1.80
CA LEU A 42 9.98 -1.86 1.69
C LEU A 42 10.75 -1.04 2.73
N PHE A 43 11.11 0.18 2.38
CA PHE A 43 11.61 1.17 3.32
C PHE A 43 10.87 2.48 3.11
N PHE A 44 10.25 3.01 4.16
CA PHE A 44 9.50 4.26 4.12
C PHE A 44 10.28 5.38 4.81
N GLU A 45 10.33 6.53 4.16
CA GLU A 45 10.94 7.75 4.67
C GLU A 45 10.21 8.99 4.16
N SER A 46 10.44 10.14 4.79
CA SER A 46 9.92 11.44 4.37
C SER A 46 11.07 12.44 4.31
N ILE A 47 11.22 13.14 3.19
CA ILE A 47 12.28 14.12 2.94
C ILE A 47 11.63 15.38 2.37
N ASP A 48 11.86 16.54 2.98
CA ASP A 48 11.34 17.85 2.54
C ASP A 48 9.83 17.82 2.20
N ASP A 49 9.02 17.27 3.10
CA ASP A 49 7.56 17.09 2.95
C ASP A 49 7.12 16.16 1.81
N VAL A 50 8.04 15.40 1.23
CA VAL A 50 7.76 14.37 0.22
C VAL A 50 7.97 12.98 0.83
N ASP A 51 6.96 12.14 0.65
CA ASP A 51 6.90 10.78 1.15
C ASP A 51 7.43 9.76 0.13
N PHE A 52 8.44 8.99 0.53
CA PHE A 52 9.12 8.01 -0.30
C PHE A 52 8.99 6.58 0.23
N MET A 53 8.79 5.64 -0.69
CA MET A 53 8.84 4.21 -0.44
C MET A 53 9.90 3.60 -1.36
N ASN A 54 10.91 2.95 -0.81
CA ASN A 54 11.90 2.21 -1.57
C ASN A 54 11.58 0.72 -1.57
N LEU A 55 11.36 0.13 -2.76
CA LEU A 55 11.18 -1.30 -2.94
C LEU A 55 12.51 -1.94 -3.37
N ASN A 56 13.05 -2.81 -2.52
CA ASN A 56 14.24 -3.58 -2.82
C ASN A 56 13.88 -5.05 -3.06
N ARG A 57 14.10 -5.53 -4.29
CA ARG A 57 13.80 -6.91 -4.73
C ARG A 57 15.04 -7.70 -5.15
N GLY A 58 16.21 -7.10 -4.98
CA GLY A 58 17.47 -7.61 -5.52
C GLY A 58 17.59 -7.45 -7.04
N LYS A 59 18.35 -8.36 -7.65
CA LYS A 59 18.72 -8.33 -9.07
C LYS A 59 18.37 -9.65 -9.75
N GLU A 60 18.20 -9.60 -11.07
CA GLU A 60 18.01 -10.75 -11.94
C GLU A 60 18.98 -10.72 -13.12
N LEU A 61 19.35 -11.89 -13.63
CA LEU A 61 20.13 -12.00 -14.85
C LEU A 61 19.18 -11.90 -16.05
N ARG A 62 19.33 -10.85 -16.87
CA ARG A 62 18.53 -10.63 -18.08
C ARG A 62 19.44 -10.34 -19.25
N ASN A 63 19.37 -11.17 -20.29
CA ASN A 63 20.22 -11.07 -21.49
C ASN A 63 21.73 -10.97 -21.13
N GLY A 64 22.19 -11.79 -20.18
CA GLY A 64 23.58 -11.83 -19.71
C GLY A 64 23.99 -10.69 -18.77
N ASN A 65 23.10 -9.75 -18.46
CA ASN A 65 23.38 -8.62 -17.57
C ASN A 65 22.67 -8.77 -16.23
N LEU A 66 23.35 -8.44 -15.13
CA LEU A 66 22.76 -8.42 -13.79
C LEU A 66 22.06 -7.08 -13.56
N LEU A 67 20.73 -7.06 -13.65
CA LEU A 67 19.91 -5.85 -13.57
C LEU A 67 19.01 -5.89 -12.33
N PRO A 68 18.59 -4.73 -11.78
CA PRO A 68 17.51 -4.70 -10.81
C PRO A 68 16.27 -5.41 -11.35
N LYS A 69 15.56 -6.17 -10.51
CA LYS A 69 14.28 -6.75 -10.92
C LYS A 69 13.32 -5.62 -11.34
N PRO A 70 12.42 -5.86 -12.32
CA PRO A 70 11.45 -4.86 -12.75
C PRO A 70 10.69 -4.23 -11.58
N HIS A 71 10.40 -2.93 -11.69
CA HIS A 71 9.69 -2.14 -10.67
C HIS A 71 10.43 -1.99 -9.33
N SER A 72 11.70 -2.40 -9.23
CA SER A 72 12.51 -2.09 -8.04
C SER A 72 12.88 -0.60 -7.98
N GLY A 73 13.08 -0.08 -6.78
CA GLY A 73 13.58 1.27 -6.53
C GLY A 73 12.56 2.18 -5.85
N THR A 74 12.75 3.48 -6.06
CA THR A 74 12.02 4.52 -5.33
C THR A 74 10.64 4.81 -5.94
N TYR A 75 9.68 4.95 -5.05
CA TYR A 75 8.33 5.43 -5.32
C TYR A 75 8.08 6.68 -4.49
N ILE A 76 7.38 7.66 -5.06
CA ILE A 76 6.67 8.67 -4.28
C ILE A 76 5.32 8.07 -3.92
N TYR A 77 4.89 8.24 -2.67
CA TYR A 77 3.59 7.74 -2.23
C TYR A 77 2.70 8.81 -1.61
N LYS A 78 1.40 8.53 -1.61
CA LYS A 78 0.38 9.27 -0.87
C LYS A 78 -0.55 8.27 -0.20
N LEU A 79 -0.86 8.49 1.07
CA LEU A 79 -1.86 7.71 1.77
C LEU A 79 -3.24 8.31 1.56
N LEU A 80 -4.19 7.41 1.27
CA LEU A 80 -5.62 7.64 1.20
C LEU A 80 -6.27 6.66 2.18
N GLU A 81 -7.55 6.82 2.50
CA GLU A 81 -8.23 6.08 3.57
C GLU A 81 -7.95 4.56 3.57
N GLU A 82 -8.18 3.88 2.44
CA GLU A 82 -7.98 2.42 2.28
C GLU A 82 -6.98 2.10 1.14
N LYS A 83 -6.20 3.10 0.74
CA LYS A 83 -5.35 3.01 -0.45
C LYS A 83 -4.02 3.72 -0.28
N ILE A 84 -3.04 3.22 -1.01
CA ILE A 84 -1.77 3.92 -1.23
C ILE A 84 -1.66 4.24 -2.72
N SER A 85 -1.43 5.51 -3.01
CA SER A 85 -1.21 6.00 -4.37
C SER A 85 0.29 6.02 -4.62
N LEU A 86 0.77 5.30 -5.63
CA LEU A 86 2.19 5.10 -5.90
C LEU A 86 2.59 5.66 -7.27
N ASN A 87 3.68 6.39 -7.32
CA ASN A 87 4.35 6.79 -8.55
C ASN A 87 5.81 6.29 -8.55
N TRP A 88 6.15 5.44 -9.51
CA TRP A 88 7.52 4.91 -9.63
C TRP A 88 8.43 5.94 -10.30
N VAL A 89 9.48 6.38 -9.61
CA VAL A 89 10.34 7.50 -10.06
C VAL A 89 11.12 7.16 -11.34
N LEU A 90 11.35 5.87 -11.62
CA LEU A 90 12.04 5.41 -12.83
C LEU A 90 11.09 5.12 -14.01
N SER A 91 9.79 5.35 -13.83
CA SER A 91 8.79 5.21 -14.88
C SER A 91 8.84 6.40 -15.84
N SER A 92 8.62 6.14 -17.14
CA SER A 92 8.34 7.21 -18.11
C SER A 92 6.93 7.78 -17.98
N ASN A 93 6.06 7.10 -17.24
CA ASN A 93 4.72 7.56 -16.87
C ASN A 93 4.75 8.15 -15.45
N SER A 94 4.47 9.45 -15.34
CA SER A 94 4.44 10.20 -14.08
C SER A 94 3.11 10.12 -13.31
N ASN A 95 2.15 9.31 -13.78
CA ASN A 95 0.89 9.13 -13.09
C ASN A 95 1.07 8.32 -11.80
N PHE A 96 0.24 8.63 -10.81
CA PHE A 96 0.05 7.81 -9.63
C PHE A 96 -0.96 6.69 -9.93
N ASN A 97 -0.75 5.52 -9.36
CA ASN A 97 -1.69 4.40 -9.41
C ASN A 97 -2.08 4.01 -7.98
N ASP A 98 -3.36 3.78 -7.77
CA ASP A 98 -3.89 3.45 -6.45
C ASP A 98 -3.91 1.94 -6.23
N TYR A 99 -3.47 1.52 -5.04
CA TYR A 99 -3.49 0.13 -4.60
C TYR A 99 -4.18 0.05 -3.25
N TYR A 100 -4.86 -1.08 -2.98
CA TYR A 100 -5.33 -1.38 -1.63
C TYR A 100 -4.19 -1.27 -0.63
N PHE A 101 -4.49 -0.72 0.55
CA PHE A 101 -3.50 -0.52 1.59
C PHE A 101 -4.14 -0.58 2.98
N GLU A 102 -3.53 -1.35 3.87
CA GLU A 102 -3.95 -1.46 5.26
C GLU A 102 -2.73 -1.78 6.14
N VAL A 103 -2.69 -1.21 7.34
CA VAL A 103 -1.71 -1.59 8.37
C VAL A 103 -2.47 -2.00 9.62
N ILE A 104 -2.23 -3.24 10.07
CA ILE A 104 -2.76 -3.77 11.33
C ILE A 104 -1.56 -4.25 12.15
N ASP A 105 -1.35 -3.61 13.29
CA ASP A 105 -0.20 -3.82 14.16
C ASP A 105 1.14 -3.70 13.39
N ASN A 106 1.93 -4.79 13.33
CA ASN A 106 3.21 -4.84 12.63
C ASN A 106 3.10 -5.44 11.21
N ARG A 107 1.88 -5.52 10.65
CA ARG A 107 1.62 -6.08 9.33
C ARG A 107 1.07 -5.02 8.40
N LEU A 108 1.69 -4.89 7.24
CA LEU A 108 1.30 -4.02 6.14
C LEU A 108 0.79 -4.90 5.01
N ASN A 109 -0.45 -4.69 4.61
CA ASN A 109 -1.04 -5.32 3.43
C ASN A 109 -1.13 -4.26 2.32
N ILE A 110 -0.65 -4.62 1.14
CA ILE A 110 -0.65 -3.73 -0.03
C ILE A 110 -1.00 -4.52 -1.28
N GLY A 111 -1.83 -3.94 -2.15
CA GLY A 111 -2.12 -4.55 -3.46
C GLY A 111 -0.84 -4.78 -4.25
N ASN A 112 -0.80 -5.85 -5.07
CA ASN A 112 0.41 -6.26 -5.79
C ASN A 112 0.80 -5.27 -6.89
N PHE A 113 1.56 -4.25 -6.51
CA PHE A 113 1.93 -3.12 -7.36
C PHE A 113 3.16 -3.36 -8.25
N TYR A 114 3.84 -4.49 -8.09
CA TYR A 114 5.06 -4.83 -8.84
C TYR A 114 4.99 -6.19 -9.55
N ASN A 115 3.80 -6.79 -9.62
CA ASN A 115 3.54 -8.09 -10.24
C ASN A 115 4.38 -9.22 -9.64
N SER A 116 4.39 -9.34 -8.30
CA SER A 116 4.87 -10.54 -7.61
C SER A 116 4.07 -11.78 -8.01
N THR A 117 4.65 -12.96 -7.83
CA THR A 117 3.93 -14.24 -7.94
C THR A 117 3.16 -14.61 -6.66
N SER A 118 3.32 -13.84 -5.60
CA SER A 118 2.72 -14.01 -4.26
C SER A 118 1.22 -13.66 -4.15
N GLY A 119 0.49 -13.61 -5.27
CA GLY A 119 -0.94 -13.29 -5.29
C GLY A 119 -1.27 -11.80 -5.44
N GLU A 120 -2.55 -11.45 -5.28
CA GLU A 120 -3.07 -10.09 -5.55
C GLU A 120 -2.78 -9.07 -4.46
N THR A 121 -2.60 -9.53 -3.23
CA THR A 121 -2.24 -8.70 -2.06
C THR A 121 -0.96 -9.25 -1.46
N LEU A 122 -0.04 -8.36 -1.15
CA LEU A 122 1.25 -8.65 -0.58
C LEU A 122 1.25 -8.24 0.89
N THR A 123 1.77 -9.12 1.74
CA THR A 123 1.89 -8.83 3.17
C THR A 123 3.35 -8.65 3.54
N PHE A 124 3.63 -7.56 4.25
CA PHE A 124 4.92 -7.23 4.80
C PHE A 124 4.84 -7.14 6.32
N GLU A 125 5.91 -7.55 6.99
CA GLU A 125 6.08 -7.40 8.44
C GLU A 125 7.15 -6.36 8.74
N ARG A 126 6.92 -5.54 9.76
CA ARG A 126 7.91 -4.55 10.22
C ARG A 126 9.15 -5.27 10.74
N LEU A 127 10.32 -4.78 10.35
CA LEU A 127 11.60 -5.16 10.93
C LEU A 127 11.91 -4.15 12.05
N ASP A 128 12.01 -4.67 13.28
CA ASP A 128 12.49 -3.92 14.45
C ASP A 128 13.95 -3.46 14.29
#